data_AF-A0A2J7ZUQ3-F1
#
_entry.id   AF-A0A2J7ZUQ3-F1
#
_cell.length_a   1.000
_cell.length_b   1.000
_cell.length_c   1.000
_cell.angle_alpha   90.00
_cell.angle_beta   90.00
_cell.angle_gamma   90.00
#
_symmetry.space_group_name_H-M   'P 1'
#
loop_
_entity.id
_entity.type
_entity.pdbx_description
1 polymer ?
#
loop_
_entity_poly.entity_id
_entity_poly.type
_entity_poly.pdbx_seq_one_letter_code
_entity_poly.pdbx_strand_id
1 'polypeptide(L)'
;MEKSRAGKRARSLSQDGAPPRRSIDAAYDEAAGSDESRPSPAATDPVVCMILDVSEGPSGCFYVWGRAAEGHSVLVQVHDYAPYLYVPSPCRSHAAAGEPPPDWSVAELARLQAFWNAR
;
A
#
# COMPACT_ATOMS: atom_id res chain seq x y z
N MET A 1 -42.60 16.22 -52.47
CA MET A 1 -41.91 17.49 -52.15
C MET A 1 -40.55 17.17 -51.57
N GLU A 2 -39.54 17.23 -52.43
CA GLU A 2 -38.12 17.20 -52.11
C GLU A 2 -37.72 18.31 -51.14
N LYS A 3 -36.89 17.97 -50.14
CA LYS A 3 -35.85 18.89 -49.64
C LYS A 3 -34.56 18.14 -49.37
N SER A 4 -33.70 18.24 -50.39
CA SER A 4 -32.25 18.12 -50.37
C SER A 4 -31.60 18.95 -49.24
N ARG A 5 -30.54 18.41 -48.62
CA ARG A 5 -29.43 19.14 -47.97
C ARG A 5 -28.29 18.13 -47.70
N ALA A 6 -27.33 18.04 -48.61
CA ALA A 6 -26.12 18.86 -48.66
C ALA A 6 -25.16 18.53 -47.50
N GLY A 7 -24.11 17.81 -47.86
CA GLY A 7 -23.14 17.21 -46.95
C GLY A 7 -22.23 18.21 -46.24
N LYS A 8 -21.70 17.75 -45.11
CA LYS A 8 -20.50 18.28 -44.46
C LYS A 8 -19.41 17.24 -44.59
N ARG A 9 -18.44 17.51 -45.47
CA ARG A 9 -17.16 16.80 -45.54
C ARG A 9 -16.37 17.10 -44.26
N ALA A 10 -16.19 16.09 -43.42
CA ALA A 10 -15.24 16.15 -42.32
C ALA A 10 -13.82 16.18 -42.90
N ARG A 11 -13.04 17.20 -42.52
CA ARG A 11 -11.64 17.34 -42.88
C ARG A 11 -10.85 16.22 -42.20
N SER A 12 -10.15 15.44 -43.02
CA SER A 12 -9.04 14.59 -42.62
C SER A 12 -8.01 15.45 -41.88
N LEU A 13 -7.84 15.21 -40.58
CA LEU A 13 -6.67 15.68 -39.83
C LEU A 13 -5.51 14.73 -40.17
N SER A 14 -4.46 15.28 -40.75
CA SER A 14 -3.17 14.64 -40.92
C SER A 14 -2.65 14.19 -39.56
N GLN A 15 -2.41 12.88 -39.42
CA GLN A 15 -1.60 12.31 -38.35
C GLN A 15 -0.13 12.64 -38.64
N ASP A 16 0.28 13.84 -38.25
CA ASP A 16 1.70 14.21 -38.23
C ASP A 16 2.39 13.48 -37.08
N GLY A 17 3.23 12.51 -37.45
CA GLY A 17 4.50 12.16 -36.80
C GLY A 17 4.52 12.04 -35.28
N ALA A 18 4.03 10.92 -34.75
CA ALA A 18 4.49 10.47 -33.44
C ALA A 18 5.98 10.08 -33.56
N PRO A 19 6.89 10.57 -32.70
CA PRO A 19 8.28 10.13 -32.69
C PRO A 19 8.35 8.62 -32.44
N PRO A 20 9.33 7.90 -33.02
CA PRO A 20 9.47 6.47 -32.81
C PRO A 20 9.61 6.21 -31.30
N ARG A 21 8.67 5.44 -30.75
CA ARG A 21 8.76 4.90 -29.39
C ARG A 21 10.02 4.05 -29.33
N ARG A 22 11.13 4.62 -28.86
CA ARG A 22 12.28 3.83 -28.41
C ARG A 22 11.74 2.92 -27.31
N SER A 23 11.76 1.62 -27.56
CA SER A 23 11.43 0.60 -26.57
C SER A 23 12.28 0.85 -25.32
N ILE A 24 11.61 1.04 -24.18
CA ILE A 24 12.22 1.23 -22.86
C ILE A 24 13.09 0.02 -22.46
N ASP A 25 12.89 -1.12 -23.12
CA ASP A 25 13.57 -2.38 -22.84
C ASP A 25 15.09 -2.35 -23.13
N ALA A 26 15.59 -1.37 -23.89
CA ALA A 26 17.02 -1.28 -24.24
C ALA A 26 17.87 -0.44 -23.27
N ALA A 27 17.29 0.15 -22.22
CA ALA A 27 18.00 1.09 -21.34
C ALA A 27 18.53 0.47 -20.03
N TYR A 28 18.29 -0.82 -19.77
CA TYR A 28 18.63 -1.46 -18.49
C TYR A 28 19.74 -2.52 -18.54
N ASP A 29 20.29 -2.84 -19.71
CA ASP A 29 21.25 -3.96 -19.85
C ASP A 29 22.72 -3.60 -19.52
N GLU A 30 23.04 -2.34 -19.24
CA GLU A 30 24.44 -1.90 -19.03
C GLU A 30 24.80 -1.51 -17.58
N ALA A 31 23.95 -1.82 -16.59
CA ALA A 31 24.25 -1.55 -15.17
C ALA A 31 24.72 -2.79 -14.38
N ALA A 32 24.87 -3.95 -15.03
CA ALA A 32 25.44 -5.15 -14.41
C ALA A 32 26.99 -5.10 -14.39
N GLY A 33 27.53 -3.99 -13.90
CA GLY A 33 28.92 -3.95 -13.46
C GLY A 33 29.06 -4.87 -12.24
N SER A 34 29.81 -5.95 -12.40
CA SER A 34 30.16 -6.91 -11.35
C SER A 34 31.03 -6.24 -10.28
N ASP A 35 30.42 -5.46 -9.40
CA ASP A 35 31.03 -4.92 -8.17
C ASP A 35 30.81 -5.92 -7.03
N GLU A 36 31.47 -7.07 -7.14
CA GLU A 36 31.33 -8.24 -6.28
C GLU A 36 32.14 -8.11 -4.97
N SER A 37 32.46 -6.89 -4.54
CA SER A 37 33.33 -6.64 -3.37
C SER A 37 32.83 -5.50 -2.49
N ARG A 38 31.53 -5.22 -2.51
CA ARG A 38 30.97 -4.29 -1.54
C ARG A 38 30.80 -4.99 -0.20
N PRO A 39 31.41 -4.48 0.89
CA PRO A 39 31.20 -5.04 2.21
C PRO A 39 29.70 -5.00 2.50
N SER A 40 29.08 -6.17 2.70
CA SER A 40 27.74 -6.24 3.25
C SER A 40 27.75 -5.41 4.53
N PRO A 41 26.83 -4.46 4.72
CA PRO A 41 26.75 -3.71 5.96
C PRO A 41 26.70 -4.72 7.11
N ALA A 42 27.57 -4.53 8.10
CA ALA A 42 27.61 -5.39 9.27
C ALA A 42 26.18 -5.44 9.85
N ALA A 43 25.69 -6.64 10.13
CA ALA A 43 24.28 -6.92 10.46
C ALA A 43 23.75 -6.25 11.76
N THR A 44 24.50 -5.31 12.34
CA THR A 44 24.24 -4.70 13.65
C THR A 44 23.88 -3.22 13.56
N ASP A 45 24.19 -2.55 12.45
CA ASP A 45 23.92 -1.11 12.34
C ASP A 45 22.48 -0.86 11.87
N PRO A 46 21.74 0.06 12.52
CA PRO A 46 20.38 0.37 12.14
C PRO A 46 20.32 0.99 10.74
N VAL A 47 19.42 0.49 9.90
CA VAL A 47 19.18 1.06 8.57
C VAL A 47 18.39 2.37 8.72
N VAL A 48 19.03 3.48 8.41
CA VAL A 48 18.38 4.80 8.32
C VAL A 48 18.09 5.12 6.86
N CYS A 49 16.82 5.31 6.52
CA CYS A 49 16.42 5.59 5.14
C CYS A 49 15.29 6.62 5.05
N MET A 50 15.23 7.29 3.90
CA MET A 50 14.08 8.11 3.50
C MET A 50 13.06 7.22 2.81
N ILE A 51 11.83 7.20 3.33
CA ILE A 51 10.72 6.46 2.75
C ILE A 51 10.23 7.19 1.49
N LEU A 52 10.08 6.45 0.40
CA LEU A 52 9.62 6.95 -0.90
C LEU A 52 8.20 6.49 -1.21
N ASP A 53 7.91 5.22 -0.92
CA ASP A 53 6.60 4.62 -1.19
C ASP A 53 6.31 3.50 -0.19
N VAL A 54 5.03 3.24 0.04
CA VAL A 54 4.55 2.12 0.87
C VAL A 54 3.44 1.41 0.11
N SER A 55 3.61 0.11 -0.12
CA SER A 55 2.60 -0.73 -0.74
C SER A 55 2.16 -1.84 0.20
N GLU A 56 0.86 -2.17 0.13
CA GLU A 56 0.30 -3.29 0.88
C GLU A 56 0.71 -4.61 0.20
N GLY A 57 1.26 -5.51 1.00
CA GLY A 57 1.62 -6.86 0.59
C GLY A 57 0.56 -7.89 0.99
N PRO A 58 0.72 -9.15 0.57
CA PRO A 58 -0.19 -10.21 0.96
C PRO A 58 -0.11 -10.51 2.46
N SER A 59 -1.19 -11.01 3.05
CA SER A 59 -1.20 -11.55 4.43
C SER A 59 -0.77 -10.57 5.53
N GLY A 60 -1.17 -9.29 5.45
CA GLY A 60 -0.92 -8.31 6.51
C GLY A 60 0.53 -7.81 6.59
N CYS A 61 1.30 -7.93 5.50
CA CYS A 61 2.61 -7.31 5.38
C CYS A 61 2.56 -6.01 4.57
N PHE A 62 3.54 -5.13 4.79
CA PHE A 62 3.74 -3.91 4.01
C PHE A 62 5.16 -3.88 3.48
N TYR A 63 5.30 -3.38 2.25
CA TYR A 63 6.57 -3.13 1.61
C TYR A 63 6.86 -1.63 1.66
N VAL A 64 7.95 -1.27 2.33
CA VAL A 64 8.43 0.10 2.43
C VAL A 64 9.62 0.26 1.49
N TRP A 65 9.43 1.06 0.45
CA TRP A 65 10.47 1.43 -0.50
C TRP A 65 11.15 2.71 -0.03
N GLY A 66 12.47 2.73 -0.06
CA GLY A 66 13.22 3.88 0.42
C GLY A 66 14.60 4.02 -0.20
N ARG A 67 15.31 5.05 0.26
CA ARG A 67 16.71 5.29 -0.06
C ARG A 67 17.52 5.49 1.21
N ALA A 68 18.57 4.71 1.40
CA ALA A 68 19.50 4.85 2.52
C ALA A 68 20.37 6.12 2.36
N ALA A 69 21.02 6.55 3.44
CA ALA A 69 21.87 7.75 3.45
C ALA A 69 23.03 7.65 2.45
N GLU A 70 23.53 6.45 2.22
CA GLU A 70 24.62 6.13 1.29
C GLU A 70 24.16 6.15 -0.18
N GLY A 71 22.87 6.38 -0.42
CA GLY A 71 22.28 6.51 -1.76
C GLY A 71 21.75 5.21 -2.36
N HIS A 72 21.86 4.09 -1.65
CA HIS A 72 21.31 2.78 -2.04
C HIS A 72 19.79 2.74 -1.90
N SER A 73 19.12 2.03 -2.82
CA SER A 73 17.71 1.71 -2.68
C SER A 73 17.53 0.61 -1.63
N VAL A 74 16.51 0.74 -0.79
CA VAL A 74 16.15 -0.25 0.23
C VAL A 74 14.70 -0.69 0.07
N LEU A 75 14.46 -1.96 0.38
CA LEU A 75 13.14 -2.55 0.49
C LEU A 75 13.03 -3.19 1.87
N VAL A 76 12.11 -2.69 2.69
CA VAL A 76 11.85 -3.22 4.03
C VAL A 76 10.48 -3.89 4.02
N GLN A 77 10.42 -5.15 4.45
CA GLN A 77 9.18 -5.87 4.65
C GLN A 77 8.77 -5.77 6.13
N VAL A 78 7.60 -5.19 6.39
CA VAL A 78 7.01 -5.11 7.72
C VAL A 78 6.02 -6.25 7.86
N HIS A 79 6.23 -7.10 8.87
CA HIS A 79 5.36 -8.22 9.20
C HIS A 79 4.42 -7.87 10.37
N ASP A 80 3.39 -8.69 10.54
CA ASP A 80 2.49 -8.66 11.70
C ASP A 80 1.78 -7.31 11.92
N TYR A 81 1.56 -6.54 10.84
CA TYR A 81 0.73 -5.35 10.92
C TYR A 81 -0.75 -5.73 10.89
N ALA A 82 -1.44 -5.48 11.99
CA ALA A 82 -2.88 -5.64 12.09
C ALA A 82 -3.56 -4.27 12.00
N PRO A 83 -4.24 -3.93 10.88
CA PRO A 83 -5.03 -2.70 10.81
C PRO A 83 -6.12 -2.74 11.88
N TYR A 84 -6.22 -1.68 12.67
CA TYR A 84 -7.21 -1.56 13.73
C TYR A 84 -8.02 -0.28 13.58
N LEU A 85 -9.25 -0.32 14.08
CA LEU A 85 -10.15 0.83 14.09
C LEU A 85 -10.54 1.15 15.52
N TYR A 86 -10.59 2.44 15.84
CA TYR A 86 -11.12 2.91 17.11
C TYR A 86 -12.65 2.94 17.04
N VAL A 87 -13.30 2.23 17.96
CA VAL A 87 -14.73 2.39 18.20
C VAL A 87 -14.93 3.23 19.46
N PRO A 88 -15.99 4.07 19.52
CA PRO A 88 -16.42 4.63 20.78
C PRO A 88 -16.56 3.50 21.80
N SER A 89 -15.92 3.67 22.97
CA SER A 89 -16.18 2.77 24.09
C SER A 89 -17.70 2.80 24.36
N PRO A 90 -18.35 1.66 24.63
CA PRO A 90 -19.75 1.66 24.99
C PRO A 90 -19.94 2.70 26.09
N CYS A 91 -20.68 3.77 25.78
CA CYS A 91 -21.13 4.68 26.82
C CYS A 91 -21.83 3.76 27.81
N ARG A 92 -21.29 3.63 29.02
CA ARG A 92 -22.08 3.12 30.12
C ARG A 92 -23.26 4.06 30.13
N SER A 93 -24.39 3.64 29.55
CA SER A 93 -25.69 4.22 29.84
C SER A 93 -25.64 4.28 31.34
N HIS A 94 -25.59 5.51 31.87
CA HIS A 94 -25.61 5.76 33.30
C HIS A 94 -26.70 4.82 33.81
N ALA A 95 -26.29 3.71 34.43
CA ALA A 95 -27.23 2.86 35.12
C ALA A 95 -27.97 3.85 35.98
N ALA A 96 -29.29 3.93 35.81
CA ALA A 96 -30.13 4.74 36.66
C ALA A 96 -29.59 4.55 38.08
N ALA A 97 -29.09 5.64 38.68
CA ALA A 97 -28.12 5.58 39.77
C ALA A 97 -28.48 4.48 40.78
N GLY A 98 -27.82 3.31 40.71
CA GLY A 98 -28.20 2.15 41.53
C GLY A 98 -27.96 0.75 40.95
N GLU A 99 -27.79 0.56 39.64
CA GLU A 99 -27.51 -0.79 39.12
C GLU A 99 -26.00 -1.10 39.17
N PRO A 100 -25.58 -2.22 39.80
CA PRO A 100 -24.18 -2.61 39.83
C PRO A 100 -23.65 -2.83 38.41
N PRO A 101 -22.36 -2.56 38.15
CA PRO A 101 -21.77 -2.84 36.84
C PRO A 101 -22.06 -4.30 36.46
N PRO A 102 -22.36 -4.59 35.18
CA PRO A 102 -22.53 -5.97 34.74
C PRO A 102 -21.25 -6.72 35.10
N ASP A 103 -21.40 -7.79 35.87
CA ASP A 103 -20.33 -8.75 36.13
C ASP A 103 -20.04 -9.45 34.80
N TRP A 104 -19.17 -8.85 33.99
CA TRP A 104 -18.65 -9.48 32.80
C TRP A 104 -17.84 -10.67 33.26
N SER A 105 -18.54 -11.79 33.43
CA SER A 105 -17.91 -13.03 33.79
C SER A 105 -16.81 -13.34 32.76
N VAL A 106 -15.73 -13.94 33.23
CA VAL A 106 -14.61 -14.38 32.38
C VAL A 106 -15.12 -15.24 31.20
N ALA A 107 -16.25 -15.94 31.37
CA ALA A 107 -16.91 -16.72 30.33
C ALA A 107 -17.46 -15.87 29.16
N GLU A 108 -18.00 -14.68 29.44
CA GLU A 108 -18.54 -13.77 28.42
C GLU A 108 -17.40 -13.20 27.55
N LEU A 109 -16.29 -12.82 28.19
CA LEU A 109 -15.08 -12.38 27.50
C LEU A 109 -14.48 -13.52 26.65
N ALA A 110 -14.42 -14.73 27.20
CA ALA A 110 -13.96 -15.91 26.46
C ALA A 110 -14.85 -16.21 25.24
N ARG A 111 -16.18 -16.03 25.36
CA ARG A 111 -17.12 -16.20 24.25
C ARG A 111 -16.90 -15.19 23.13
N LEU A 112 -16.69 -13.91 23.47
CA LEU A 112 -16.40 -12.87 22.47
C LEU A 112 -15.08 -13.12 21.76
N GLN A 113 -14.05 -13.54 22.50
CA GLN A 113 -12.76 -13.94 21.94
C GLN A 113 -12.91 -15.12 20.97
N ALA A 114 -13.67 -16.16 21.35
CA ALA A 114 -13.91 -17.32 20.51
C ALA A 114 -14.67 -16.98 19.22
N PHE A 115 -15.65 -16.07 19.29
CA PHE A 115 -16.37 -15.58 18.11
C PHE A 115 -15.46 -14.88 17.10
N TRP A 116 -14.53 -14.05 17.57
CA TRP A 116 -13.56 -13.38 16.69
C TRP A 116 -12.55 -14.33 16.07
N ASN A 117 -12.06 -15.33 16.82
CA ASN A 117 -11.10 -16.31 16.31
C ASN A 117 -11.71 -17.32 15.33
N ALA A 118 -13.04 -17.45 15.29
CA ALA A 118 -13.75 -18.37 14.40
C ALA A 118 -14.05 -17.79 13.01
N ARG A 119 -13.64 -16.55 12.76
CA ARG A 119 -13.79 -15.85 11.48
C ARG A 119 -12.46 -15.79 10.74
#